data_AF-A0A8J3EWZ0-F1
#
_entry.id   AF-A0A8J3EWZ0-F1
#
_cell.length_a   1.000
_cell.length_b   1.000
_cell.length_c   1.000
_cell.angle_alpha   90.00
_cell.angle_beta   90.00
_cell.angle_gamma   90.00
#
_symmetry.space_group_name_H-M   'P 1'
#
loop_
_entity.id
_entity.type
_entity.pdbx_description
1 polymer ?
#
loop_
_entity_poly.entity_id
_entity_poly.type
_entity_poly.pdbx_seq_one_letter_code
_entity_poly.pdbx_strand_id
1 'polypeptide(L)'
;MKKIFYFFGILLVIYIVFFDLQVGTIPTKHISTVATVSKSNETSKSTKSLPDFEEIQVKNGDTVLGIVEELNPDFTQPISQITKDFTELNKGLSPTKIQSGKSYKFPLYSSNK
;
A
#
# COMPACT_ATOMS: atom_id res chain seq x y z
N MET A 1 19.69 37.55 26.65
CA MET A 1 18.96 37.73 25.39
C MET A 1 19.28 36.66 24.33
N LYS A 2 20.54 36.44 23.90
CA LYS A 2 20.87 35.43 22.85
C LYS A 2 20.60 33.97 23.26
N LYS A 3 20.85 33.62 24.53
CA LYS A 3 20.60 32.27 25.08
C LYS A 3 19.12 31.86 25.04
N ILE A 4 18.21 32.82 25.18
CA ILE A 4 16.77 32.54 25.11
C ILE A 4 16.35 32.23 23.67
N PHE A 5 16.96 32.87 22.68
CA PHE A 5 16.70 32.62 21.27
C PHE A 5 17.12 31.19 20.87
N TYR A 6 18.28 30.73 21.35
CA TYR A 6 18.71 29.34 21.15
C TYR A 6 17.75 28.34 21.78
N PHE A 7 17.20 28.64 22.97
CA PHE A 7 16.23 27.78 23.63
C PHE A 7 14.93 27.65 22.83
N PHE A 8 14.37 28.75 22.34
CA PHE A 8 13.20 28.71 21.46
C PHE A 8 13.49 28.01 20.12
N GLY A 9 14.69 28.21 19.56
CA GLY A 9 15.11 27.49 18.35
C GLY A 9 15.16 25.97 18.57
N ILE A 10 15.71 25.50 19.69
CA ILE A 10 15.74 24.07 20.02
C ILE A 10 14.33 23.50 20.18
N LEU A 11 13.44 24.25 20.84
CA LEU A 11 12.05 23.82 21.05
C LEU A 11 11.30 23.68 19.72
N LEU A 12 11.51 24.63 18.81
CA LEU A 12 10.91 24.62 17.47
C LEU A 12 11.39 23.41 16.65
N VAL A 13 12.69 23.11 16.69
CA VAL A 13 13.24 21.94 15.97
C VAL A 13 12.63 20.64 16.48
N ILE A 14 12.54 20.47 17.81
CA ILE A 14 11.91 19.30 18.42
C ILE A 14 10.44 19.18 18.00
N TYR A 15 9.71 20.30 17.97
CA TYR A 15 8.30 20.32 17.55
C TYR A 15 8.13 19.87 16.09
N ILE A 16 8.98 20.36 15.17
CA ILE A 16 8.92 19.98 13.75
C ILE A 16 9.21 18.49 13.59
N VAL A 17 10.24 17.96 14.25
CA VAL A 17 10.58 16.53 14.19
C VAL A 17 9.44 15.67 14.76
N PHE A 18 8.86 16.06 15.89
CA PHE A 18 7.70 15.38 16.46
C PHE A 18 6.49 15.39 15.50
N PHE A 19 6.21 16.53 14.88
CA PHE A 19 5.11 16.68 13.93
C PHE A 19 5.33 15.81 12.67
N ASP A 20 6.54 15.81 12.13
CA ASP A 20 6.89 14.99 10.97
C ASP A 20 6.78 13.48 11.30
N LEU A 21 7.22 13.06 12.49
CA LEU A 21 7.13 11.66 12.94
C LEU A 21 5.70 11.20 13.26
N GLN A 22 4.86 12.06 13.83
CA GLN A 22 3.53 11.67 14.31
C GLN A 22 2.41 11.94 13.29
N VAL A 23 2.46 13.09 12.63
CA VAL A 23 1.41 13.50 11.68
C VAL A 23 1.77 13.07 10.27
N GLY A 24 3.08 13.03 9.96
CA GLY A 24 3.54 12.84 8.59
C GLY A 24 3.22 14.06 7.73
N THR A 25 4.14 14.47 6.87
CA THR A 25 3.92 15.57 5.91
C THR A 25 3.28 15.10 4.62
N ILE A 26 3.11 13.78 4.44
CA ILE A 26 2.34 13.22 3.34
C ILE A 26 0.86 13.39 3.68
N PRO A 27 0.07 14.11 2.88
CA PRO A 27 -1.37 14.12 3.04
C PRO A 27 -1.85 12.69 2.86
N THR A 28 -2.18 12.01 3.96
CA THR A 28 -3.14 10.92 3.94
C THR A 28 -4.43 11.56 3.48
N LYS A 29 -4.62 11.62 2.16
CA LYS A 29 -5.94 11.86 1.58
C LYS A 29 -6.81 10.85 2.30
N HIS A 30 -7.67 11.34 3.19
CA HIS A 30 -8.60 10.54 3.95
C HIS A 30 -9.19 9.55 2.94
N ILE A 31 -8.74 8.30 2.98
CA ILE A 31 -9.54 7.21 2.46
C ILE A 31 -10.67 7.22 3.47
N SER A 32 -11.69 8.00 3.14
CA SER A 32 -12.92 8.06 3.90
C SER A 32 -13.27 6.64 4.22
N THR A 33 -13.27 6.35 5.50
CA THR A 33 -13.95 5.25 6.14
C THR A 33 -15.22 4.94 5.35
N VAL A 34 -15.15 4.01 4.42
CA VAL A 34 -16.33 3.26 3.98
C VAL A 34 -16.47 2.14 5.01
N ALA A 35 -16.81 2.56 6.23
CA ALA A 35 -17.48 1.69 7.16
C ALA A 35 -18.95 1.63 6.70
N THR A 36 -19.20 0.79 5.71
CA THR A 36 -20.41 -0.05 5.64
C THR A 36 -20.05 -1.27 4.81
N VAL A 37 -19.37 -2.25 5.41
CA VAL A 37 -19.65 -3.63 5.02
C VAL A 37 -20.49 -4.20 6.15
N SER A 38 -21.79 -3.93 6.00
CA SER A 38 -22.83 -4.69 6.64
C SER A 38 -22.48 -6.17 6.48
N LYS A 39 -22.50 -6.86 7.62
CA LYS A 39 -22.65 -8.29 7.71
C LYS A 39 -23.91 -8.69 6.93
N SER A 40 -23.77 -9.02 5.65
CA SER A 40 -24.74 -9.83 4.94
C SER A 40 -24.04 -11.09 4.46
N ASN A 41 -24.28 -12.15 5.22
CA ASN A 41 -24.28 -13.50 4.66
C ASN A 41 -25.26 -13.51 3.49
N GLU A 42 -24.76 -13.38 2.26
CA GLU A 42 -25.43 -13.96 1.11
C GLU A 42 -24.38 -14.59 0.21
N THR A 43 -24.28 -15.91 0.39
CA THR A 43 -24.12 -16.92 -0.65
C THR A 43 -24.28 -16.36 -2.07
N SER A 44 -23.17 -15.93 -2.66
CA SER A 44 -23.04 -15.97 -4.11
C SER A 44 -21.69 -16.56 -4.44
N LYS A 45 -21.72 -17.88 -4.61
CA LYS A 45 -20.66 -18.69 -5.18
C LYS A 45 -20.58 -18.35 -6.67
N SER A 46 -20.22 -17.12 -6.98
CA SER A 46 -19.64 -16.77 -8.27
C SER A 46 -18.18 -17.14 -8.17
N THR A 47 -17.75 -18.13 -8.94
CA THR A 47 -16.33 -18.47 -9.12
C THR A 47 -15.66 -17.24 -9.73
N LYS A 48 -15.32 -16.24 -8.92
CA LYS A 48 -14.45 -15.15 -9.32
C LYS A 48 -13.09 -15.79 -9.47
N SER A 49 -12.75 -16.14 -10.70
CA SER A 49 -11.40 -16.61 -11.02
C SER A 49 -10.43 -15.58 -10.46
N LEU A 50 -9.45 -16.06 -9.69
CA LEU A 50 -8.33 -15.22 -9.29
C LEU A 50 -7.73 -14.58 -10.56
N PRO A 51 -7.26 -13.34 -10.49
CA PRO A 51 -6.55 -12.75 -11.62
C PRO A 51 -5.36 -13.65 -11.99
N ASP A 52 -4.99 -13.63 -13.26
CA ASP A 52 -3.72 -14.22 -13.68
C ASP A 52 -2.59 -13.63 -12.85
N PHE A 53 -1.53 -14.39 -12.65
CA PHE A 53 -0.44 -13.97 -11.77
C PHE A 53 0.92 -14.40 -12.30
N GLU A 54 1.93 -13.61 -11.92
CA GLU A 54 3.33 -13.95 -12.12
C GLU A 54 4.02 -14.09 -10.76
N GLU A 55 4.89 -15.09 -10.61
CA GLU A 55 5.65 -15.30 -9.38
C GLU A 55 7.02 -14.62 -9.50
N ILE A 56 7.23 -13.60 -8.67
CA ILE A 56 8.44 -12.77 -8.70
C ILE A 56 9.15 -12.82 -7.36
N GLN A 57 10.46 -13.00 -7.41
CA GLN A 57 11.33 -12.85 -6.25
C GLN A 57 11.59 -11.37 -5.97
N VAL A 58 11.20 -10.93 -4.79
CA VAL A 58 11.34 -9.54 -4.34
C VAL A 58 12.81 -9.21 -4.09
N LYS A 59 13.28 -8.09 -4.64
CA LYS A 59 14.62 -7.53 -4.41
C LYS A 59 14.55 -6.40 -3.38
N ASN A 60 15.73 -5.96 -2.92
CA ASN A 60 15.82 -4.83 -2.01
C ASN A 60 15.33 -3.54 -2.68
N GLY A 61 14.38 -2.87 -2.05
CA GLY A 61 13.78 -1.63 -2.56
C GLY A 61 12.51 -1.84 -3.37
N ASP A 62 12.15 -3.08 -3.70
CA ASP A 62 10.92 -3.38 -4.39
C ASP A 62 9.69 -3.14 -3.50
N THR A 63 8.59 -2.73 -4.12
CA THR A 63 7.30 -2.59 -3.48
C THR A 63 6.24 -3.33 -4.28
N VAL A 64 5.14 -3.74 -3.64
CA VAL A 64 4.04 -4.40 -4.36
C VAL A 64 3.49 -3.51 -5.47
N LEU A 65 3.38 -2.21 -5.22
CA LEU A 65 2.92 -1.27 -6.24
C LEU A 65 3.90 -1.20 -7.42
N GLY A 66 5.19 -0.99 -7.15
CA GLY A 66 6.20 -0.86 -8.21
C GLY A 66 6.33 -2.10 -9.09
N ILE A 67 6.29 -3.30 -8.50
CA ILE A 67 6.33 -4.55 -9.28
C ILE A 67 5.07 -4.68 -10.15
N VAL A 68 3.89 -4.35 -9.61
CA VAL A 68 2.63 -4.45 -10.38
C VAL A 68 2.57 -3.41 -11.50
N GLU A 69 3.11 -2.21 -11.28
CA GLU A 69 3.22 -1.18 -12.33
C GLU A 69 4.19 -1.59 -13.44
N GLU A 70 5.31 -2.24 -13.10
CA GLU A 70 6.25 -2.79 -14.09
C GLU A 70 5.62 -3.90 -14.93
N LEU A 71 4.87 -4.79 -14.28
CA LEU A 71 4.15 -5.88 -14.95
C LEU A 71 2.96 -5.39 -15.78
N ASN A 72 2.33 -4.29 -15.37
CA ASN A 72 1.07 -3.82 -15.93
C ASN A 72 1.14 -2.33 -16.27
N PRO A 73 1.93 -1.93 -17.26
CA PRO A 73 2.16 -0.51 -17.60
C PRO A 73 0.88 0.23 -18.01
N ASP A 74 -0.11 -0.49 -18.56
CA ASP A 74 -1.39 0.08 -19.01
C ASP A 74 -2.49 0.07 -17.92
N PHE A 75 -2.17 -0.35 -16.69
CA PHE A 75 -3.18 -0.51 -15.64
C PHE A 75 -3.60 0.83 -15.04
N THR A 76 -4.86 1.21 -15.26
CA THR A 76 -5.42 2.50 -14.79
C THR A 76 -6.37 2.37 -13.60
N GLN A 77 -6.49 1.18 -13.01
CA GLN A 77 -7.44 0.90 -11.93
C GLN A 77 -6.90 1.38 -10.56
N PRO A 78 -7.76 1.49 -9.54
CA PRO A 78 -7.36 1.96 -8.22
C PRO A 78 -6.33 1.06 -7.53
N ILE A 79 -5.39 1.66 -6.78
CA ILE A 79 -4.40 0.95 -5.95
C ILE A 79 -5.05 -0.02 -4.95
N SER A 80 -6.28 0.27 -4.49
CA SER A 80 -7.06 -0.62 -3.61
C SER A 80 -7.35 -1.98 -4.24
N GLN A 81 -7.47 -2.05 -5.57
CA GLN A 81 -7.64 -3.30 -6.30
C GLN A 81 -6.34 -4.12 -6.29
N ILE A 82 -5.20 -3.48 -6.52
CA ILE A 82 -3.86 -4.12 -6.47
C ILE A 82 -3.62 -4.75 -5.10
N THR A 83 -3.87 -3.99 -4.04
CA THR A 83 -3.67 -4.45 -2.65
C THR A 83 -4.58 -5.63 -2.32
N LYS A 84 -5.85 -5.59 -2.77
CA LYS A 84 -6.79 -6.69 -2.57
C LYS A 84 -6.35 -7.96 -3.32
N ASP A 85 -6.05 -7.84 -4.61
CA ASP A 85 -5.72 -8.97 -5.47
C ASP A 85 -4.41 -9.64 -5.03
N PHE A 86 -3.39 -8.84 -4.70
CA PHE A 86 -2.14 -9.35 -4.12
C PHE A 86 -2.42 -10.14 -2.82
N THR A 87 -3.26 -9.58 -1.94
CA THR A 87 -3.60 -10.22 -0.66
C THR A 87 -4.29 -11.56 -0.90
N GLU A 88 -5.20 -11.62 -1.85
CA GLU A 88 -5.94 -12.83 -2.21
C GLU A 88 -5.02 -13.91 -2.81
N LEU A 89 -4.12 -13.52 -3.72
CA LEU A 89 -3.13 -14.39 -4.34
C LEU A 89 -2.11 -14.97 -3.34
N ASN A 90 -1.80 -14.24 -2.27
CA ASN A 90 -0.77 -14.60 -1.28
C ASN A 90 -1.35 -15.00 0.09
N LYS A 91 -2.51 -15.67 0.10
CA LYS A 91 -3.10 -16.27 1.32
C LYS A 91 -3.35 -15.27 2.45
N GLY A 92 -3.76 -14.05 2.12
CA GLY A 92 -4.04 -13.01 3.12
C GLY A 92 -2.81 -12.20 3.56
N LEU A 93 -1.66 -12.38 2.91
CA LEU A 93 -0.47 -11.61 3.23
C LEU A 93 -0.67 -10.13 2.88
N SER A 94 -0.39 -9.26 3.85
CA SER A 94 -0.42 -7.81 3.63
C SER A 94 0.66 -7.37 2.63
N PRO A 95 0.34 -6.51 1.65
CA PRO A 95 1.28 -5.98 0.65
C PRO A 95 2.51 -5.27 1.23
N THR A 96 2.43 -4.75 2.45
CA THR A 96 3.55 -4.07 3.12
C THR A 96 4.50 -5.02 3.85
N LYS A 97 4.19 -6.32 3.87
CA LYS A 97 4.97 -7.34 4.60
C LYS A 97 5.83 -8.23 3.69
N ILE A 98 5.99 -7.85 2.43
CA ILE A 98 6.90 -8.55 1.51
C ILE A 98 8.35 -8.44 2.01
N GLN A 99 9.15 -9.46 1.71
CA GLN A 99 10.54 -9.55 2.15
C GLN A 99 11.44 -9.86 0.97
N SER A 100 12.59 -9.17 0.91
CA SER A 100 13.63 -9.43 -0.07
C SER A 100 14.08 -10.89 -0.04
N GLY A 101 14.33 -11.47 -1.22
CA GLY A 101 14.73 -12.85 -1.40
C GLY A 101 13.58 -13.86 -1.36
N LYS A 102 12.35 -13.44 -1.06
CA LYS A 102 11.15 -14.29 -1.12
C LYS A 102 10.36 -14.05 -2.40
N SER A 103 9.73 -15.11 -2.89
CA SER A 103 8.85 -15.06 -4.05
C SER A 103 7.39 -14.89 -3.63
N TYR A 104 6.67 -14.06 -4.36
CA TYR A 104 5.24 -13.81 -4.16
C TYR A 104 4.53 -13.76 -5.50
N LYS A 105 3.21 -13.95 -5.48
CA LYS A 105 2.35 -13.87 -6.65
C LYS A 105 1.86 -12.45 -6.85
N PHE A 106 2.14 -11.86 -8.00
CA PHE A 106 1.70 -10.52 -8.36
C PHE A 106 0.61 -10.62 -9.43
N PRO A 107 -0.49 -9.86 -9.28
CA PRO A 107 -1.57 -9.90 -10.25
C PRO A 107 -1.11 -9.34 -11.60
N LEU A 108 -1.51 -10.04 -12.66
CA LEU A 108 -1.33 -9.65 -14.05
C LEU A 108 -2.70 -9.26 -14.61
N TYR A 109 -2.78 -8.02 -15.04
CA TYR A 109 -3.93 -7.41 -15.66
C TYR A 109 -3.63 -7.31 -17.15
N SER A 110 -3.92 -8.37 -17.88
CA SER A 110 -3.89 -8.30 -19.34
C SER A 110 -4.83 -7.19 -19.79
N SER A 111 -4.29 -6.20 -20.48
CA SER A 111 -5.06 -5.23 -21.25
C SER A 111 -5.74 -6.01 -22.38
N ASN A 112 -6.91 -6.59 -22.10
CA ASN A 112 -7.79 -7.09 -23.15
C ASN A 112 -8.11 -5.88 -24.05
N LYS A 113 -7.44 -5.84 -25.20
CA LYS A 113 -7.65 -4.87 -26.25
C LYS A 113 -8.80 -5.32 -27.16
#